data_AF-A0A0B8P2H6-F1
#
_entry.id   AF-A0A0B8P2H6-F1
#
_cell.length_a   1.000
_cell.length_b   1.000
_cell.length_c   1.000
_cell.angle_alpha   90.00
_cell.angle_beta   90.00
_cell.angle_gamma   90.00
#
_symmetry.space_group_name_H-M   'P 1'
#
loop_
_entity.id
_entity.type
_entity.pdbx_description
1 polymer ?
#
loop_
_entity_poly.entity_id
_entity_poly.type
_entity_poly.pdbx_seq_one_letter_code
_entity_poly.pdbx_strand_id
1 'polypeptide(L)' 'MRFITQAIESGELLAPFTPMETKQHYALLCMDGMQDRPKIAAFIQWIKSEIEM' A
#
# COMPACT_ATOMS: atom_id res chain seq x y z
N MET A 1 9.05 -15.96 18.87
CA MET A 1 8.25 -14.88 19.53
C MET A 1 9.10 -13.81 20.22
N ARG A 2 10.32 -14.07 20.71
CA ARG A 2 11.09 -13.09 21.51
C ARG A 2 11.59 -11.85 20.74
N PHE A 3 11.62 -11.90 19.40
CA PHE A 3 12.13 -10.81 18.54
C PHE A 3 11.07 -9.75 18.15
N ILE A 4 9.78 -10.01 18.39
CA ILE A 4 8.68 -9.13 17.95
C ILE A 4 8.22 -8.21 19.10
N THR A 5 8.53 -8.59 20.35
CA THR A 5 8.03 -7.92 21.56
C THR A 5 8.48 -6.46 21.66
N GLN A 6 9.75 -6.15 21.37
CA GLN A 6 10.25 -4.77 21.42
C GLN A 6 9.54 -3.84 20.44
N ALA A 7 9.29 -4.32 19.22
CA ALA A 7 8.63 -3.53 18.20
C ALA A 7 7.13 -3.35 18.50
N ILE A 8 6.46 -4.37 19.06
CA ILE A 8 5.10 -4.24 19.60
C ILE A 8 5.04 -3.18 20.71
N GLU A 9 6.00 -3.21 21.65
CA GLU A 9 6.06 -2.25 22.76
C GLU A 9 6.37 -0.82 22.29
N SER A 10 7.14 -0.67 21.21
CA SER A 10 7.46 0.63 20.61
C SER A 10 6.31 1.25 19.80
N GLY A 11 5.25 0.48 19.51
CA GLY A 11 4.15 0.91 18.64
C GLY A 11 4.51 0.95 17.16
N GLU A 12 5.66 0.37 16.77
CA GLU A 12 6.04 0.23 15.37
C GLU A 12 5.14 -0.77 14.65
N LEU A 13 4.72 -0.40 13.44
CA LEU A 13 3.94 -1.29 12.59
C LEU A 13 4.88 -2.35 12.02
N LEU A 14 4.76 -3.58 12.48
CA LEU A 14 5.48 -4.72 11.93
C LEU A 14 4.58 -5.57 11.03
N ALA A 15 5.13 -6.00 9.89
CA ALA A 15 4.59 -7.08 9.07
C ALA A 15 5.50 -8.32 9.23
N PRO A 16 5.38 -9.09 10.33
CA PRO A 16 6.31 -10.18 10.65
C PRO A 16 6.12 -11.43 9.77
N PHE A 17 5.13 -11.43 8.88
CA PHE A 17 4.81 -12.53 8.00
C PHE A 17 5.08 -12.12 6.55
N THR A 18 5.59 -13.07 5.76
CA THR A 18 5.74 -12.92 4.31
C THR A 18 4.38 -12.59 3.69
N PRO A 19 4.32 -11.72 2.66
CA PRO A 19 3.08 -11.44 1.96
C PRO A 19 2.37 -12.74 1.54
N MET A 20 1.09 -12.84 1.86
CA MET A 20 0.27 -13.97 1.43
C MET A 20 -0.36 -13.61 0.09
N GLU A 21 -0.09 -14.42 -0.93
CA GLU A 21 -0.76 -14.30 -2.22
C GLU A 21 -2.27 -14.47 -2.05
N THR A 22 -3.04 -13.49 -2.52
CA THR A 22 -4.50 -13.54 -2.47
C THR A 22 -5.06 -13.29 -3.87
N LYS A 23 -6.23 -13.88 -4.16
CA LYS A 23 -6.98 -13.56 -5.38
C LYS A 23 -7.75 -12.24 -5.27
N GLN A 24 -7.61 -11.50 -4.18
CA GLN A 24 -8.30 -10.24 -3.97
C GLN A 24 -7.55 -9.12 -4.68
N HIS A 25 -8.29 -8.28 -5.36
CA HIS A 25 -7.76 -7.14 -6.10
C HIS A 25 -8.50 -5.90 -5.65
N TYR A 26 -7.77 -4.78 -5.57
CA TYR A 26 -8.35 -3.47 -5.34
C TYR A 26 -8.42 -2.71 -6.65
N ALA A 27 -9.56 -2.10 -6.94
CA ALA A 27 -9.73 -1.24 -8.10
C ALA A 27 -9.66 0.22 -7.66
N LEU A 28 -8.76 0.99 -8.27
CA LEU A 28 -8.77 2.44 -8.18
C LEU A 28 -9.61 2.99 -9.33
N LEU A 29 -10.69 3.69 -8.99
CA LEU A 29 -11.66 4.19 -9.96
C LEU A 29 -11.66 5.72 -10.01
N CYS A 30 -11.71 6.28 -11.20
CA CYS A 30 -12.04 7.67 -11.46
C CYS A 30 -12.95 7.77 -12.68
N MET A 31 -13.65 8.90 -12.84
CA MET A 31 -14.41 9.12 -14.07
C MET A 31 -13.47 9.21 -15.27
N ASP A 32 -13.94 8.80 -16.44
CA ASP A 32 -13.14 8.87 -17.66
C ASP A 32 -12.72 10.32 -17.98
N GLY A 33 -11.48 10.49 -18.41
CA GLY A 33 -10.78 11.76 -18.59
C GLY A 33 -10.33 12.46 -17.29
N MET A 34 -10.75 11.99 -16.10
CA MET A 34 -10.24 12.56 -14.84
C MET A 34 -8.84 12.06 -14.47
N GLN A 35 -8.42 10.91 -15.02
CA GLN A 35 -7.09 10.35 -14.80
C GLN A 35 -5.96 11.33 -15.15
N ASP A 36 -6.20 12.21 -16.13
CA ASP A 36 -5.20 13.17 -16.62
C ASP A 36 -5.17 14.46 -15.80
N ARG A 37 -6.11 14.65 -14.87
CA ARG A 37 -6.08 15.81 -13.97
C ARG A 37 -4.82 15.72 -13.10
N PRO A 38 -4.01 16.77 -12.97
CA PRO A 38 -2.71 16.71 -12.29
C PRO A 38 -2.76 16.09 -10.89
N LYS A 39 -3.81 16.40 -10.11
CA LYS A 39 -4.01 15.85 -8.76
C LYS A 39 -4.25 14.33 -8.77
N ILE A 40 -5.03 13.84 -9.73
CA ILE A 40 -5.37 12.42 -9.84
C ILE A 40 -4.19 11.65 -10.43
N ALA A 41 -3.57 12.19 -11.48
CA ALA A 41 -2.36 11.62 -12.08
C ALA A 41 -1.23 11.47 -11.04
N ALA A 42 -0.98 12.51 -10.23
CA ALA A 42 0.01 12.46 -9.16
C ALA A 42 -0.32 11.39 -8.09
N PHE A 43 -1.59 11.27 -7.71
CA PHE A 43 -2.02 10.26 -6.75
C PHE A 43 -1.87 8.82 -7.30
N ILE A 44 -2.22 8.59 -8.56
CA ILE A 44 -2.04 7.30 -9.24
C ILE A 44 -0.55 6.95 -9.31
N GLN A 45 0.30 7.91 -9.69
CA GLN A 45 1.76 7.73 -9.73
C GLN A 45 2.32 7.38 -8.34
N TRP A 46 1.90 8.10 -7.32
CA TRP A 46 2.31 7.83 -5.93
C TRP A 46 1.89 6.42 -5.49
N ILE A 47 0.63 6.01 -5.71
CA ILE A 47 0.19 4.65 -5.37
C ILE A 47 1.04 3.59 -6.07
N LYS A 48 1.37 3.77 -7.35
CA LYS A 48 2.23 2.83 -8.07
C LYS A 48 3.61 2.71 -7.42
N SER A 49 4.20 3.83 -6.99
CA SER A 49 5.50 3.82 -6.30
C SER A 49 5.48 3.13 -4.93
N GLU A 50 4.32 3.08 -4.26
CA GLU A 50 4.17 2.36 -2.98
C GLU A 50 3.97 0.85 -3.18
N ILE A 51 3.50 0.42 -4.35
CA ILE A 51 3.18 -0.99 -4.64
C ILE A 51 4.35 -1.70 -5.36
N GLU A 52 5.15 -0.99 -6.15
CA GLU A 52 6.34 -1.53 -6.84
C GLU A 52 7.57 -1.67 -5.91
N MET A 53 7.41 -2.34 -4.76
CA MET A 53 8.53 -2.78 -3.91
C MET A 53 9.23 -4.03 -4.47
#